data_AF-Q06WI6-F1
#
_entry.id   AF-Q06WI6-F1
#
_cell.length_a   1.000
_cell.length_b   1.000
_cell.length_c   1.000
_cell.angle_alpha   90.00
_cell.angle_beta   90.00
_cell.angle_gamma   90.00
#
_symmetry.space_group_name_H-M   'P 1'
#
loop_
_entity.id
_entity.type
_entity.pdbx_description
1 polymer ?
#
loop_
_entity_poly.entity_id
_entity_poly.type
_entity_poly.pdbx_seq_one_letter_code
_entity_poly.pdbx_strand_id
1 'polypeptide(L)'
;GSAVDGGLKPYSDIDLLVTVAVKLDETTRRALLNDLMEASAFPGESETLRAIEVTLVVHDDIIPWRYPAKRELQFGEWQRNDILAGIFEPAMIDIDLAILLTKAREHSVALVGPAAEEFFDPVPEQDLFEALRETLKLWNSQPDWAGDERNVVLTLSRIW
;
A
#
# COMPACT_ATOMS: atom_id res chain seq x y z
N GLY A 1 -6.28 7.88 -1.19
CA GLY A 1 -4.89 8.35 -0.94
C GLY A 1 -4.85 9.86 -0.87
N SER A 2 -3.73 10.48 -0.46
CA SER A 2 -3.69 11.95 -0.27
C SER A 2 -4.00 12.76 -1.55
N ALA A 3 -3.73 12.18 -2.72
CA ALA A 3 -4.08 12.71 -4.03
C ALA A 3 -5.60 12.85 -4.26
N VAL A 4 -6.41 11.97 -3.66
CA VAL A 4 -7.88 11.96 -3.76
C VAL A 4 -8.49 12.72 -2.58
N ASP A 5 -7.90 12.60 -1.39
CA ASP A 5 -8.41 13.18 -0.13
C ASP A 5 -8.17 14.71 -0.01
N GLY A 6 -7.63 15.36 -1.05
CA GLY A 6 -7.37 16.81 -1.07
C GLY A 6 -6.11 17.26 -0.30
N GLY A 7 -5.22 16.31 0.02
CA GLY A 7 -4.07 16.51 0.89
C GLY A 7 -2.70 16.51 0.21
N LEU A 8 -2.63 16.40 -1.13
CA LEU A 8 -1.36 16.21 -1.84
C LEU A 8 -0.33 17.31 -1.55
N LYS A 9 0.78 16.95 -0.91
CA LYS A 9 1.92 17.82 -0.57
C LYS A 9 3.12 17.53 -1.45
N PRO A 10 4.18 18.38 -1.44
CA PRO A 10 5.40 18.12 -2.22
C PRO A 10 6.03 16.74 -1.95
N TYR A 11 5.96 16.27 -0.71
CA TYR A 11 6.49 14.96 -0.29
C TYR A 11 5.46 13.82 -0.29
N SER A 12 4.25 14.07 -0.79
CA SER A 12 3.25 13.01 -0.94
C SER A 12 3.57 12.14 -2.15
N ASP A 13 3.40 10.84 -1.95
CA ASP A 13 3.36 9.80 -2.95
C ASP A 13 2.02 9.73 -3.69
N ILE A 14 1.99 8.86 -4.70
CA ILE A 14 0.80 8.45 -5.43
C ILE A 14 0.49 7.00 -5.01
N ASP A 15 -0.58 6.82 -4.26
CA ASP A 15 -1.07 5.51 -3.82
C ASP A 15 -1.86 4.80 -4.94
N LEU A 16 -1.46 3.59 -5.31
CA LEU A 16 -2.16 2.75 -6.29
C LEU A 16 -2.51 1.38 -5.71
N LEU A 17 -3.79 1.04 -5.74
CA LEU A 17 -4.28 -0.33 -5.48
C LEU A 17 -4.56 -1.03 -6.80
N VAL A 18 -3.94 -2.19 -7.01
CA VAL A 18 -4.10 -2.99 -8.23
C VAL A 18 -4.68 -4.35 -7.86
N THR A 19 -5.71 -4.79 -8.60
CA THR A 19 -6.24 -6.15 -8.47
C THR A 19 -6.03 -6.94 -9.76
N VAL A 20 -5.50 -8.15 -9.61
CA VAL A 20 -5.30 -9.09 -10.72
C VAL A 20 -6.12 -10.36 -10.52
N ALA A 21 -6.49 -11.02 -11.61
CA ALA A 21 -7.24 -12.27 -11.54
C ALA A 21 -6.38 -13.46 -11.07
N VAL A 22 -5.08 -13.43 -11.37
CA VAL A 22 -4.14 -14.53 -11.08
C VAL A 22 -2.82 -14.00 -10.56
N LYS A 23 -2.12 -14.83 -9.78
CA LYS A 23 -0.79 -14.52 -9.23
C LYS A 23 0.20 -14.22 -10.34
N LEU A 24 1.11 -13.29 -10.07
CA LEU A 24 2.19 -12.98 -10.99
C LEU A 24 3.20 -14.11 -10.95
N ASP A 25 3.67 -14.54 -12.11
CA ASP A 25 4.90 -15.32 -12.15
C ASP A 25 6.11 -14.43 -11.79
N GLU A 26 7.21 -15.05 -11.37
CA GLU A 26 8.40 -14.33 -10.92
C GLU A 26 9.04 -13.45 -12.00
N THR A 27 8.90 -13.81 -13.29
CA THR A 27 9.44 -13.01 -14.39
C THR A 27 8.64 -11.72 -14.54
N THR A 28 7.31 -11.84 -14.56
CA THR A 28 6.38 -10.71 -14.62
C THR A 28 6.50 -9.81 -13.39
N ARG A 29 6.61 -10.40 -12.18
CA ARG A 29 6.80 -9.65 -10.94
C ARG A 29 8.05 -8.77 -10.99
N ARG A 30 9.18 -9.34 -11.42
CA ARG A 30 10.46 -8.62 -11.52
C ARG A 30 10.42 -7.51 -12.57
N ALA A 31 9.84 -7.80 -13.74
CA ALA A 31 9.68 -6.80 -14.77
C ALA A 31 8.85 -5.61 -14.26
N LEU A 32 7.71 -5.88 -13.62
CA LEU A 32 6.85 -4.84 -13.05
C LEU A 32 7.59 -3.98 -12.01
N LEU A 33 8.35 -4.59 -11.09
CA LEU A 33 9.10 -3.82 -10.07
C LEU A 33 10.19 -2.94 -10.68
N ASN A 34 10.84 -3.40 -11.75
CA ASN A 34 11.81 -2.58 -12.48
C ASN A 34 11.13 -1.43 -13.24
N ASP A 35 9.99 -1.67 -13.88
CA ASP A 35 9.25 -0.63 -14.58
C ASP A 35 8.73 0.45 -13.60
N LEU A 36 8.25 0.03 -12.42
CA LEU A 36 7.83 0.95 -11.34
C LEU A 36 9.00 1.78 -10.80
N MET A 37 10.18 1.16 -10.69
CA MET A 37 11.43 1.84 -10.30
C MET A 37 11.85 2.96 -11.25
N GLU A 38 11.61 2.81 -12.55
CA GLU A 38 11.87 3.83 -13.57
C GLU A 38 10.82 4.94 -13.56
N ALA A 39 9.58 4.62 -13.15
CA ALA A 39 8.46 5.56 -13.10
C ALA A 39 8.37 6.35 -11.78
N SER A 40 9.13 5.97 -10.76
CA SER A 40 9.06 6.52 -9.41
C SER A 40 10.40 7.13 -8.99
N ALA A 41 10.34 8.13 -8.11
CA ALA A 41 11.53 8.76 -7.52
C ALA A 41 11.29 9.06 -6.03
N PHE A 42 12.35 9.10 -5.23
CA PHE A 42 12.25 9.53 -3.84
C PHE A 42 11.59 10.91 -3.73
N PRO A 43 10.76 11.15 -2.70
CA PRO A 43 10.10 12.43 -2.50
C PRO A 43 11.09 13.61 -2.52
N GLY A 44 10.95 14.49 -3.52
CA GLY A 44 11.80 15.69 -3.67
C GLY A 44 13.06 15.50 -4.52
N GLU A 45 13.35 14.30 -5.03
CA GLU A 45 14.51 14.07 -5.90
C GLU A 45 14.24 14.31 -7.40
N SER A 46 12.97 14.51 -7.77
CA SER A 46 12.57 14.80 -9.15
C SER A 46 11.56 15.94 -9.20
N GLU A 47 11.69 16.81 -10.22
CA GLU A 47 10.72 17.86 -10.52
C GLU A 47 9.48 17.29 -11.24
N THR A 48 9.58 16.11 -11.84
CA THR A 48 8.53 15.52 -12.70
C THR A 48 7.95 14.23 -12.15
N LEU A 49 8.73 13.48 -11.37
CA LEU A 49 8.32 12.21 -10.79
C LEU A 49 8.00 12.38 -9.30
N ARG A 50 6.95 11.71 -8.85
CA ARG A 50 6.64 11.51 -7.43
C ARG A 50 7.00 10.09 -7.04
N ALA A 51 7.14 9.85 -5.74
CA ALA A 51 7.13 8.49 -5.22
C ALA A 51 5.79 7.84 -5.57
N ILE A 52 5.83 6.60 -6.03
CA ILE A 52 4.67 5.77 -6.28
C ILE A 52 4.68 4.68 -5.22
N GLU A 53 3.52 4.46 -4.61
CA GLU A 53 3.27 3.29 -3.79
C GLU A 53 2.27 2.40 -4.52
N VAL A 54 2.61 1.11 -4.71
CA VAL A 54 1.71 0.14 -5.34
C VAL A 54 1.48 -1.03 -4.41
N THR A 55 0.22 -1.28 -4.06
CA THR A 55 -0.21 -2.53 -3.45
C THR A 55 -0.98 -3.34 -4.48
N LEU A 56 -0.52 -4.56 -4.76
CA LEU A 56 -1.15 -5.48 -5.69
C LEU A 56 -1.75 -6.67 -4.94
N VAL A 57 -3.02 -6.97 -5.21
CA VAL A 57 -3.78 -8.08 -4.62
C VAL A 57 -4.33 -9.00 -5.71
N VAL A 58 -4.49 -10.28 -5.40
CA VAL A 58 -5.18 -11.23 -6.27
C VAL A 58 -6.65 -11.26 -5.87
N HIS A 59 -7.56 -11.15 -6.84
CA HIS A 59 -9.00 -11.11 -6.62
C HIS A 59 -9.49 -12.19 -5.66
N ASP A 60 -9.11 -13.45 -5.91
CA ASP A 60 -9.56 -14.61 -5.11
C ASP A 60 -8.91 -14.68 -3.72
N ASP A 61 -7.83 -13.94 -3.49
CA ASP A 61 -7.22 -13.80 -2.16
C ASP A 61 -7.92 -12.69 -1.33
N ILE A 62 -8.83 -11.91 -1.94
CA ILE A 62 -9.60 -10.81 -1.31
C ILE A 62 -11.10 -11.08 -1.27
N ILE A 63 -11.68 -11.71 -2.29
CA ILE A 63 -13.13 -11.88 -2.44
C ILE A 63 -13.49 -13.39 -2.44
N PRO A 64 -14.27 -13.88 -1.48
CA PRO A 64 -14.88 -13.15 -0.35
C PRO A 64 -13.84 -12.76 0.72
N TRP A 65 -14.12 -11.66 1.43
CA TRP A 65 -13.21 -11.11 2.44
C TRP A 65 -12.86 -12.09 3.57
N ARG A 66 -11.57 -12.14 3.93
CA ARG A 66 -11.04 -12.87 5.09
C ARG A 66 -9.87 -12.09 5.70
N TYR A 67 -9.93 -11.87 7.01
CA TYR A 67 -8.87 -11.20 7.75
C TYR A 67 -7.90 -12.19 8.43
N PRO A 68 -6.58 -11.94 8.39
CA PRO A 68 -5.90 -10.97 7.52
C PRO A 68 -5.82 -11.47 6.06
N ALA A 69 -5.81 -10.52 5.13
CA ALA A 69 -5.75 -10.82 3.71
C ALA A 69 -4.30 -10.96 3.21
N LYS A 70 -4.14 -11.39 1.96
CA LYS A 70 -2.82 -11.56 1.34
C LYS A 70 -2.58 -10.48 0.28
N ARG A 71 -1.44 -9.81 0.34
CA ARG A 71 -0.93 -9.02 -0.78
C ARG A 71 0.02 -9.84 -1.63
N GLU A 72 -0.05 -9.63 -2.94
CA GLU A 72 0.78 -10.32 -3.91
C GLU A 72 2.09 -9.59 -4.19
N LEU A 73 2.07 -8.26 -4.15
CA LEU A 73 3.24 -7.41 -4.29
C LEU A 73 3.01 -6.08 -3.58
N GLN A 74 4.08 -5.51 -3.03
CA GLN A 74 4.17 -4.11 -2.62
C GLN A 74 5.33 -3.47 -3.36
N PHE A 75 5.16 -2.21 -3.75
CA PHE A 75 6.23 -1.33 -4.19
C PHE A 75 6.15 -0.02 -3.44
N GLY A 76 7.30 0.49 -3.03
CA GLY A 76 7.46 1.83 -2.53
C GLY A 76 8.94 2.19 -2.45
N GLU A 77 9.25 3.48 -2.37
CA GLU A 77 10.64 3.97 -2.41
C GLU A 77 11.52 3.43 -1.28
N TRP A 78 10.95 3.04 -0.15
CA TRP A 78 11.69 2.39 0.95
C TRP A 78 12.29 1.03 0.55
N GLN A 79 11.78 0.38 -0.50
CA GLN A 79 12.28 -0.90 -1.03
C GLN A 79 13.32 -0.72 -2.15
N ARG A 80 13.63 0.52 -2.56
CA ARG A 80 14.47 0.81 -3.73
C ARG A 80 15.82 0.08 -3.69
N ASN A 81 16.53 0.13 -2.56
CA ASN A 81 17.85 -0.48 -2.43
C ASN A 81 17.80 -2.01 -2.55
N ASP A 82 16.78 -2.64 -1.98
CA ASP A 82 16.58 -4.08 -2.05
C ASP A 82 16.25 -4.51 -3.48
N ILE A 83 15.36 -3.79 -4.15
CA ILE A 83 15.01 -4.03 -5.55
C ILE A 83 16.24 -3.91 -6.45
N LEU A 84 17.07 -2.88 -6.27
CA LEU A 84 18.34 -2.71 -7.01
C LEU A 84 19.34 -3.84 -6.74
N ALA A 85 19.33 -4.42 -5.53
CA ALA A 85 20.12 -5.59 -5.18
C ALA A 85 19.50 -6.91 -5.69
N GLY A 86 18.35 -6.87 -6.36
CA GLY A 86 17.62 -8.04 -6.83
C GLY A 86 16.91 -8.83 -5.71
N ILE A 87 16.69 -8.18 -4.57
CA ILE A 87 15.96 -8.70 -3.42
C ILE A 87 14.51 -8.23 -3.55
N PHE A 88 13.61 -9.18 -3.71
CA PHE A 88 12.19 -8.91 -3.91
C PHE A 88 11.39 -9.53 -2.78
N GLU A 89 10.52 -8.73 -2.18
CA GLU A 89 9.64 -9.21 -1.13
C GLU A 89 8.61 -10.20 -1.73
N PRO A 90 8.41 -11.37 -1.10
CA PRO A 90 7.41 -12.31 -1.55
C PRO A 90 6.00 -11.82 -1.21
N ALA A 91 5.02 -12.40 -1.88
CA ALA A 91 3.62 -12.26 -1.49
C ALA A 91 3.42 -12.74 -0.03
N MET A 92 2.76 -11.93 0.80
CA MET A 92 2.63 -12.19 2.24
C MET A 92 1.28 -11.76 2.81
N ILE A 93 0.99 -12.24 4.00
CA ILE A 93 -0.16 -11.80 4.79
C ILE A 93 0.08 -10.36 5.24
N ASP A 94 -0.92 -9.51 5.07
CA ASP A 94 -0.83 -8.09 5.38
C ASP A 94 -2.12 -7.63 6.10
N ILE A 95 -1.95 -7.18 7.34
CA ILE A 95 -3.04 -6.69 8.18
C ILE A 95 -3.56 -5.34 7.69
N ASP A 96 -2.72 -4.53 7.03
CA ASP A 96 -3.07 -3.18 6.61
C ASP A 96 -4.04 -3.19 5.44
N LEU A 97 -4.23 -4.33 4.76
CA LEU A 97 -5.25 -4.47 3.71
C LEU A 97 -6.67 -4.19 4.22
N ALA A 98 -6.96 -4.44 5.51
CA ALA A 98 -8.26 -4.07 6.09
C ALA A 98 -8.45 -2.54 6.10
N ILE A 99 -7.41 -1.80 6.46
CA ILE A 99 -7.40 -0.33 6.48
C ILE A 99 -7.42 0.21 5.05
N LEU A 100 -6.57 -0.34 4.17
CA LEU A 100 -6.41 0.09 2.79
C LEU A 100 -7.71 -0.08 2.01
N LEU A 101 -8.35 -1.26 2.07
CA LEU A 101 -9.59 -1.52 1.34
C LEU A 101 -10.76 -0.70 1.89
N THR A 102 -10.85 -0.52 3.21
CA THR A 102 -11.85 0.37 3.80
C THR A 102 -11.71 1.78 3.21
N LYS A 103 -10.49 2.33 3.26
CA LYS A 103 -10.20 3.66 2.71
C LYS A 103 -10.41 3.74 1.21
N ALA A 104 -10.05 2.70 0.45
CA ALA A 104 -10.21 2.68 -0.99
C ALA A 104 -11.70 2.68 -1.38
N ARG A 105 -12.56 1.96 -0.67
CA ARG A 105 -14.01 1.98 -0.90
C ARG A 105 -14.60 3.36 -0.67
N GLU A 106 -14.16 4.08 0.37
CA GLU A 106 -14.69 5.41 0.70
C GLU A 106 -14.08 6.55 -0.13
N HIS A 107 -12.79 6.43 -0.45
CA HIS A 107 -11.98 7.53 -0.96
C HIS A 107 -10.96 7.08 -2.02
N SER A 108 -11.46 6.66 -3.18
CA SER A 108 -10.65 6.35 -4.36
C SER A 108 -11.28 6.83 -5.66
N VAL A 109 -10.48 6.78 -6.74
CA VAL A 109 -10.94 6.98 -8.11
C VAL A 109 -10.50 5.76 -8.91
N ALA A 110 -11.43 5.10 -9.59
CA ALA A 110 -11.11 3.99 -10.47
C ALA A 110 -10.40 4.50 -11.73
N LEU A 111 -9.13 4.12 -11.89
CA LEU A 111 -8.37 4.41 -13.12
C LEU A 111 -8.75 3.44 -14.24
N VAL A 112 -9.01 2.19 -13.88
CA VAL A 112 -9.45 1.10 -14.76
C VAL A 112 -10.41 0.21 -13.99
N GLY A 113 -11.51 -0.20 -14.63
CA GLY A 113 -12.51 -1.06 -14.00
C GLY A 113 -13.57 -0.30 -13.17
N PRO A 114 -14.37 -1.03 -12.37
CA PRO A 114 -15.43 -0.44 -11.54
C PRO A 114 -14.88 0.33 -10.34
N ALA A 115 -15.74 1.11 -9.69
CA ALA A 115 -15.43 1.78 -8.44
C ALA A 115 -15.15 0.77 -7.31
N ALA A 116 -14.24 1.11 -6.39
CA ALA A 116 -13.86 0.20 -5.31
C ALA A 116 -15.05 -0.21 -4.42
N GLU A 117 -16.00 0.70 -4.18
CA GLU A 117 -17.21 0.42 -3.38
C GLU A 117 -18.15 -0.62 -4.00
N GLU A 118 -18.14 -0.74 -5.34
CA GLU A 118 -18.90 -1.72 -6.11
C GLU A 118 -18.14 -3.03 -6.29
N PHE A 119 -16.80 -2.95 -6.30
CA PHE A 119 -15.93 -4.10 -6.59
C PHE A 119 -15.59 -4.92 -5.35
N PHE A 120 -15.29 -4.26 -4.22
CA PHE A 120 -14.92 -4.93 -2.98
C PHE A 120 -16.09 -4.97 -2.00
N ASP A 121 -16.25 -6.11 -1.34
CA ASP A 121 -17.10 -6.22 -0.16
C ASP A 121 -16.61 -5.27 0.96
N PRO A 122 -17.51 -4.69 1.76
CA PRO A 122 -17.11 -3.92 2.93
C PRO A 122 -16.32 -4.80 3.91
N VAL A 123 -15.18 -4.29 4.40
CA VAL A 123 -14.43 -4.91 5.49
C VAL A 123 -15.27 -4.82 6.77
N PRO A 124 -15.48 -5.92 7.52
CA PRO A 124 -16.14 -5.87 8.80
C PRO A 124 -15.43 -4.93 9.77
N GLU A 125 -16.19 -4.12 10.51
CA GLU A 125 -15.67 -3.13 11.44
C GLU A 125 -14.69 -3.73 12.49
N GLN A 126 -14.97 -4.97 12.92
CA GLN A 126 -14.09 -5.71 13.82
C GLN A 126 -12.70 -5.94 13.23
N ASP A 127 -12.60 -6.28 11.94
CA ASP A 127 -11.33 -6.53 11.27
C ASP A 127 -10.55 -5.23 11.06
N LEU A 128 -11.24 -4.12 10.78
CA LEU A 128 -10.64 -2.79 10.71
C LEU A 128 -10.04 -2.38 12.07
N PHE A 129 -10.80 -2.53 13.17
CA PHE A 129 -10.30 -2.21 14.51
C PHE A 129 -9.14 -3.11 14.92
N GLU A 130 -9.21 -4.40 14.57
CA GLU A 130 -8.12 -5.34 14.83
C GLU A 130 -6.85 -4.91 14.07
N ALA A 131 -6.95 -4.56 12.78
CA ALA A 131 -5.83 -4.05 12.00
C ALA A 131 -5.21 -2.79 12.64
N LEU A 132 -6.03 -1.78 12.94
CA LEU A 132 -5.58 -0.54 13.60
C LEU A 132 -4.87 -0.83 14.92
N ARG A 133 -5.38 -1.76 15.73
CA ARG A 133 -4.77 -2.16 17.01
C ARG A 133 -3.43 -2.87 16.81
N GLU A 134 -3.30 -3.72 15.79
CA GLU A 134 -2.03 -4.37 15.49
C GLU A 134 -1.00 -3.37 14.92
N THR A 135 -1.41 -2.38 14.11
CA THR A 135 -0.54 -1.29 13.64
C THR A 135 0.07 -0.51 14.82
N LEU A 136 -0.70 -0.26 15.89
CA LEU A 136 -0.18 0.40 17.10
C LEU A 136 0.96 -0.37 17.78
N LYS A 137 1.06 -1.69 17.56
CA LYS A 137 2.13 -2.52 18.11
C LYS A 137 3.39 -2.54 17.25
N LEU A 138 3.43 -1.86 16.11
CA LEU A 138 4.63 -1.84 15.26
C LEU A 138 5.73 -0.94 15.86
N TRP A 139 5.36 0.12 16.56
CA TRP A 139 6.29 1.12 17.07
C TRP A 139 6.44 1.05 18.59
N ASN A 140 7.34 0.19 19.08
CA ASN A 140 7.56 -0.02 20.52
C ASN A 140 8.87 0.55 21.05
N SER A 141 9.84 0.79 20.16
CA SER A 141 11.18 1.20 20.53
C SER A 141 11.79 2.16 19.50
N GLN A 142 12.77 2.96 19.92
CA GLN A 142 13.42 3.96 19.07
C GLN A 142 13.80 3.45 17.66
N PRO A 143 14.38 2.25 17.50
CA PRO A 143 14.69 1.71 16.17
C PRO A 143 13.49 1.60 15.22
N ASP A 144 12.28 1.42 15.73
CA ASP A 144 11.08 1.17 14.93
C ASP A 144 10.60 2.43 14.18
N TRP A 145 10.94 3.63 14.68
CA TRP A 145 10.52 4.92 14.12
C TRP A 145 11.66 5.85 13.75
N ALA A 146 12.91 5.44 13.98
CA ALA A 146 14.08 6.26 13.67
C ALA A 146 14.15 6.55 12.16
N GLY A 147 14.15 7.84 11.80
CA GLY A 147 14.12 8.28 10.40
C GLY A 147 12.72 8.41 9.78
N ASP A 148 11.66 8.04 10.51
CA ASP A 148 10.26 8.15 10.06
C ASP A 148 9.35 8.81 11.12
N GLU A 149 9.93 9.54 12.07
CA GLU A 149 9.28 10.01 13.29
C GLU A 149 8.02 10.83 13.00
N ARG A 150 8.09 11.70 11.99
CA ARG A 150 6.98 12.55 11.58
C ARG A 150 5.80 11.71 11.11
N ASN A 151 6.04 10.72 10.25
CA ASN A 151 4.97 9.93 9.65
C ASN A 151 4.35 9.01 10.71
N VAL A 152 5.16 8.41 11.59
CA VAL A 152 4.67 7.62 12.73
C VAL A 152 3.74 8.45 13.63
N VAL A 153 4.15 9.65 14.06
CA VAL A 153 3.32 10.51 14.93
C VAL A 153 2.00 10.89 14.25
N LEU A 154 2.03 11.20 12.95
CA LEU A 154 0.82 11.53 12.19
C LEU A 154 -0.08 10.31 11.99
N THR A 155 0.48 9.12 11.77
CA THR A 155 -0.29 7.89 11.65
C THR A 155 -0.99 7.54 12.96
N LEU A 156 -0.28 7.62 14.09
CA LEU A 156 -0.89 7.45 15.42
C LEU A 156 -2.04 8.44 15.67
N SER A 157 -1.87 9.70 15.25
CA SER A 157 -2.90 10.73 15.38
C SER A 157 -4.12 10.50 14.49
N ARG A 158 -3.97 9.74 13.38
CA ARG A 158 -5.08 9.36 12.49
C ARG A 158 -5.84 8.14 12.99
N ILE A 159 -5.20 7.31 13.82
CA ILE A 159 -5.81 6.13 14.46
C ILE A 159 -6.67 6.54 15.66
N TRP A 160 -6.27 7.59 16.40
CA TRP A 160 -6.96 8.12 17.58
C TRP A 160 -8.29 8.81 17.26
#